data_AF-A0A4P1RBA3-F1
#
_entry.id   AF-A0A4P1RBA3-F1
#
_cell.length_a   1.000
_cell.length_b   1.000
_cell.length_c   1.000
_cell.angle_alpha   90.00
_cell.angle_beta   90.00
_cell.angle_gamma   90.00
#
_symmetry.space_group_name_H-M   'P 1'
#
loop_
_entity.id
_entity.type
_entity.pdbx_description
1 polymer ?
#
loop_
_entity_poly.entity_id
_entity_poly.type
_entity_poly.pdbx_seq_one_letter_code
_entity_poly.pdbx_strand_id
1 'polypeptide(L)'
;MFKNKTAYDIVEPAHMELAQPSIADAFESCVQQGAQRIIVTPFFLLPGRHWSQDIPSLSAEAAKDHPGVSYIVTAPLGLHHLLVDVMDDRINHCLKHVAGDVDECSVCAGTGKCRLY
;
A
#
# COMPACT_ATOMS: atom_id res chain seq x y z
N MET A 1 2.97 2.57 9.47
CA MET A 1 2.04 3.73 9.40
C MET A 1 0.58 3.29 9.43
N PHE A 2 0.13 2.42 8.52
CA PHE A 2 -1.29 2.06 8.38
C PHE A 2 -1.90 1.48 9.67
N LYS A 3 -1.31 0.43 10.26
CA LYS A 3 -1.74 -0.15 11.55
C LYS A 3 -1.92 0.91 12.64
N ASN A 4 -0.91 1.77 12.84
CA ASN A 4 -0.93 2.80 13.89
C ASN A 4 -1.91 3.97 13.63
N LYS A 5 -2.47 4.08 12.43
CA LYS A 5 -3.40 5.16 12.03
C LYS A 5 -4.81 4.65 11.74
N THR A 6 -5.07 3.37 11.96
CA THR A 6 -6.36 2.73 11.68
C THR A 6 -6.77 1.86 12.86
N ALA A 7 -7.99 1.34 12.83
CA ALA A 7 -8.51 0.46 13.87
C ALA A 7 -8.24 -1.04 13.59
N TYR A 8 -7.39 -1.37 12.61
CA TYR A 8 -7.08 -2.76 12.27
C TYR A 8 -5.96 -3.30 13.16
N ASP A 9 -6.26 -4.31 13.97
CA ASP A 9 -5.32 -4.91 14.91
C ASP A 9 -4.23 -5.76 14.22
N ILE A 10 -4.60 -6.46 13.15
CA ILE A 10 -3.73 -7.34 12.38
C ILE A 10 -3.49 -6.69 11.00
N VAL A 11 -2.24 -6.36 10.70
CA VAL A 11 -1.83 -5.75 9.44
C VAL A 11 -0.44 -6.26 9.09
N GLU A 12 -0.36 -7.04 8.02
CA GLU A 12 0.89 -7.61 7.51
C GLU A 12 1.23 -6.98 6.15
N PRO A 13 2.48 -6.55 5.92
CA PRO A 13 2.93 -6.22 4.57
C PRO A 13 3.01 -7.50 3.73
N ALA A 14 2.84 -7.37 2.41
CA ALA A 14 3.01 -8.48 1.49
C ALA A 14 3.55 -7.99 0.15
N HIS A 15 4.39 -8.79 -0.48
CA HIS A 15 4.92 -8.56 -1.82
C HIS A 15 4.39 -9.66 -2.76
N MET A 16 3.94 -9.25 -3.93
CA MET A 16 3.49 -10.19 -4.96
C MET A 16 4.68 -10.96 -5.56
N GLU A 17 5.82 -10.28 -5.72
CA GLU A 17 7.05 -10.80 -6.30
C GLU A 17 8.27 -10.00 -5.80
N LEU A 18 9.48 -10.51 -6.10
CA LEU A 18 10.79 -9.87 -5.90
C LEU A 18 11.23 -9.57 -4.46
N ALA A 19 10.32 -9.64 -3.49
CA ALA A 19 10.61 -9.37 -2.09
C ALA A 19 9.76 -10.27 -1.19
N GLN A 20 10.11 -10.26 0.10
CA GLN A 20 9.43 -10.99 1.16
C GLN A 20 8.94 -9.99 2.22
N PRO A 21 7.88 -10.31 2.97
CA PRO A 21 7.06 -11.54 2.92
C PRO A 21 6.18 -11.64 1.67
N SER A 22 5.88 -12.86 1.21
CA SER A 22 4.94 -13.10 0.12
C SER A 22 3.49 -12.93 0.57
N ILE A 23 2.55 -12.97 -0.39
CA ILE A 23 1.11 -12.98 -0.07
C ILE A 23 0.74 -14.19 0.81
N ALA A 24 1.33 -15.37 0.56
CA ALA A 24 1.06 -16.55 1.36
C ALA A 24 1.57 -16.40 2.79
N ASP A 25 2.80 -15.90 2.97
CA ASP A 25 3.39 -15.70 4.31
C ASP A 25 2.60 -14.69 5.13
N ALA A 26 2.18 -13.59 4.50
CA ALA A 26 1.37 -12.56 5.16
C ALA A 26 -0.04 -13.07 5.50
N PHE A 27 -0.63 -13.89 4.61
CA PHE A 27 -1.94 -14.52 4.84
C PHE A 27 -1.86 -15.47 6.04
N GLU A 28 -0.89 -16.37 6.05
CA GLU A 28 -0.67 -17.30 7.17
C GLU A 28 -0.43 -16.54 8.48
N SER A 29 0.43 -15.52 8.46
CA SER A 29 0.71 -14.67 9.63
C SER A 29 -0.57 -14.03 10.19
N CYS A 30 -1.46 -13.54 9.32
CA CYS A 30 -2.76 -13.01 9.75
C CYS A 30 -3.62 -14.09 10.42
N VAL A 31 -3.67 -15.30 9.85
CA VAL A 31 -4.43 -16.43 10.41
C VAL A 31 -3.86 -16.87 11.76
N GLN A 32 -2.53 -16.98 11.89
CA GLN A 32 -1.86 -17.35 13.14
C GLN A 32 -2.12 -16.31 14.26
N GLN A 33 -2.31 -15.05 13.90
CA GLN A 33 -2.72 -13.98 14.83
C GLN A 33 -4.23 -14.00 15.17
N GLY A 34 -5.01 -14.91 14.58
CA GLY A 34 -6.43 -15.12 14.87
C GLY A 34 -7.39 -14.46 13.88
N ALA A 35 -6.93 -14.00 12.72
CA ALA A 35 -7.82 -13.42 11.70
C ALA A 35 -8.77 -14.48 11.12
N GLN A 36 -10.08 -14.19 11.16
CA GLN A 36 -11.13 -14.99 10.50
C GLN A 36 -11.53 -14.42 9.13
N ARG A 37 -11.08 -13.20 8.84
CA ARG A 37 -11.29 -12.51 7.58
C ARG A 37 -10.03 -11.76 7.18
N ILE A 38 -9.56 -11.95 5.96
CA ILE A 38 -8.39 -11.27 5.40
C ILE A 38 -8.80 -10.34 4.27
N ILE A 39 -8.36 -9.08 4.36
CA ILE A 39 -8.60 -8.05 3.34
C ILE A 39 -7.28 -7.79 2.63
N VAL A 40 -7.14 -8.30 1.41
CA VAL A 40 -5.94 -8.10 0.60
C VAL A 40 -6.09 -6.78 -0.16
N THR A 41 -5.34 -5.76 0.28
CA THR A 41 -5.40 -4.41 -0.30
C THR A 41 -4.16 -4.10 -1.15
N PRO A 42 -4.27 -4.04 -2.49
CA PRO A 42 -3.14 -3.70 -3.35
C PRO A 42 -2.73 -2.23 -3.18
N PHE A 43 -1.44 -1.98 -2.96
CA PHE A 43 -0.88 -0.63 -2.94
C PHE A 43 -0.50 -0.15 -4.36
N PHE A 44 -1.48 -0.11 -5.27
CA PHE A 44 -1.30 0.30 -6.67
C PHE A 44 -2.12 1.53 -7.02
N LEU A 45 -1.59 2.39 -7.89
CA LEU A 45 -2.28 3.59 -8.37
C LEU A 45 -3.27 3.30 -9.52
N LEU A 46 -3.04 2.26 -10.33
CA LEU A 46 -3.83 1.98 -11.51
C LEU A 46 -4.29 0.52 -11.55
N PRO A 47 -5.46 0.22 -12.13
CA PRO A 47 -5.86 -1.14 -12.42
C PRO A 47 -4.95 -1.75 -13.50
N GLY A 48 -4.68 -3.05 -13.38
CA GLY A 48 -3.85 -3.80 -14.32
C GLY A 48 -3.92 -5.30 -14.07
N ARG A 49 -3.18 -6.09 -14.86
CA ARG A 49 -3.16 -7.56 -14.77
C ARG A 49 -2.89 -8.04 -13.35
N HIS A 50 -1.88 -7.48 -12.68
CA HIS A 50 -1.51 -7.85 -11.32
C HIS A 50 -2.65 -7.76 -10.32
N TRP A 51 -3.44 -6.68 -10.39
CA TRP A 51 -4.62 -6.54 -9.55
C TRP A 51 -5.76 -7.48 -9.96
N SER A 52 -6.05 -7.56 -11.26
CA SER A 52 -7.24 -8.28 -11.75
C SER A 52 -7.10 -9.80 -11.82
N GLN A 53 -5.87 -10.34 -11.81
CA GLN A 53 -5.59 -11.75 -12.04
C GLN A 53 -4.62 -12.31 -10.99
N ASP A 54 -3.42 -11.73 -10.89
CA ASP A 54 -2.32 -12.35 -10.13
C ASP A 54 -2.57 -12.34 -8.61
N ILE A 55 -2.91 -11.18 -8.03
CA ILE A 55 -3.21 -11.06 -6.59
C ILE A 55 -4.41 -11.92 -6.19
N PRO A 56 -5.55 -11.92 -6.91
CA PRO A 56 -6.66 -12.85 -6.64
C PRO A 56 -6.24 -14.32 -6.68
N SER A 57 -5.44 -14.72 -7.67
CA SER A 57 -4.95 -16.10 -7.81
C SER A 57 -4.06 -16.50 -6.63
N LEU A 58 -3.09 -15.66 -6.28
CA LEU A 58 -2.18 -15.89 -5.14
C LEU A 58 -2.92 -15.93 -3.81
N SER A 59 -3.91 -15.05 -3.62
CA SER A 59 -4.74 -15.03 -2.41
C SER A 59 -5.62 -16.28 -2.32
N ALA A 60 -6.15 -16.75 -3.45
CA ALA A 60 -6.92 -17.99 -3.52
C ALA A 60 -6.07 -19.22 -3.21
N GLU A 61 -4.82 -19.24 -3.67
CA GLU A 61 -3.88 -20.32 -3.34
C GLU A 61 -3.60 -20.36 -1.84
N ALA A 62 -3.25 -19.22 -1.23
CA ALA A 62 -2.98 -19.13 0.21
C ALA A 62 -4.21 -19.54 1.06
N ALA A 63 -5.42 -19.22 0.60
CA ALA A 63 -6.64 -19.55 1.32
C ALA A 63 -6.96 -21.07 1.35
N LYS A 64 -6.39 -21.89 0.46
CA LYS A 64 -6.64 -23.34 0.42
C LYS A 64 -6.25 -24.04 1.72
N ASP A 65 -5.20 -23.55 2.38
CA ASP A 65 -4.69 -24.11 3.64
C ASP A 65 -5.51 -23.63 4.86
N HIS A 66 -6.47 -22.72 4.65
CA HIS A 66 -7.24 -22.07 5.71
C HIS A 66 -8.76 -22.04 5.40
N PRO A 67 -9.44 -23.20 5.28
CA PRO A 67 -10.83 -23.29 4.81
C PRO A 67 -11.88 -22.58 5.68
N GLY A 68 -11.54 -22.18 6.91
CA GLY A 68 -12.40 -21.40 7.81
C GLY A 68 -12.23 -19.88 7.70
N VAL A 69 -11.29 -19.40 6.88
CA VAL A 69 -10.94 -17.98 6.77
C VAL A 69 -11.49 -17.42 5.48
N SER A 70 -12.33 -16.38 5.60
CA SER A 70 -12.84 -15.65 4.44
C SER A 70 -11.81 -14.63 3.94
N TYR A 71 -11.79 -14.31 2.64
CA TYR A 71 -10.94 -13.26 2.13
C TYR A 71 -11.59 -12.47 0.99
N ILE A 72 -11.09 -11.25 0.77
CA ILE A 72 -11.46 -10.40 -0.36
C ILE A 72 -10.24 -9.60 -0.81
N VAL A 73 -10.12 -9.41 -2.13
CA VAL A 73 -9.17 -8.48 -2.73
C VAL A 73 -9.90 -7.18 -3.04
N THR A 74 -9.39 -6.05 -2.56
CA THR A 74 -10.02 -4.74 -2.79
C THR A 74 -9.69 -4.18 -4.17
N ALA A 75 -10.36 -3.10 -4.55
CA ALA A 75 -9.87 -2.24 -5.62
C ALA A 75 -8.47 -1.68 -5.27
N PRO A 76 -7.62 -1.37 -6.26
CA PRO A 76 -6.41 -0.59 -6.03
C PRO A 76 -6.77 0.84 -5.59
N LEU A 77 -5.80 1.66 -5.22
CA LEU A 77 -6.03 3.06 -4.86
C LEU A 77 -6.74 3.83 -5.99
N GLY A 78 -6.36 3.58 -7.24
CA GLY A 78 -7.03 4.16 -8.39
C GLY A 78 -7.00 5.69 -8.38
N LEU A 79 -8.01 6.32 -8.99
CA LEU A 79 -8.23 7.77 -8.97
C LEU A 79 -9.07 8.18 -7.76
N HIS A 80 -8.63 7.82 -6.56
CA HIS A 80 -9.33 8.20 -5.32
C HIS A 80 -9.15 9.69 -5.02
N HIS A 81 -10.21 10.37 -4.59
CA HIS A 81 -10.19 11.83 -4.35
C HIS A 81 -9.09 12.26 -3.36
N LEU A 82 -8.83 11.46 -2.31
CA LEU A 82 -7.75 11.74 -1.34
C LEU A 82 -6.34 11.76 -1.97
N LEU A 83 -6.13 11.20 -3.16
CA LEU A 83 -4.85 11.33 -3.85
C LEU A 83 -4.63 12.76 -4.36
N VAL A 84 -5.71 13.51 -4.62
CA VAL A 84 -5.61 14.94 -4.94
C VAL A 84 -4.99 15.70 -3.76
N ASP A 85 -5.44 15.42 -2.54
CA ASP A 85 -4.90 16.06 -1.33
C ASP A 85 -3.41 15.72 -1.13
N VAL A 86 -3.01 14.48 -1.41
CA VAL A 86 -1.60 14.07 -1.34
C VAL A 86 -0.76 14.77 -2.41
N MET A 87 -1.30 14.94 -3.62
CA MET A 87 -0.61 15.66 -4.70
C MET A 87 -0.47 17.14 -4.38
N ASP A 88 -1.54 17.77 -3.87
CA ASP A 88 -1.53 19.19 -3.48
C ASP A 88 -0.58 19.45 -2.31
N ASP A 89 -0.55 18.57 -1.30
CA ASP A 89 0.42 18.63 -0.20
C ASP A 89 1.87 18.58 -0.72
N ARG A 90 2.16 17.67 -1.65
CA ARG A 90 3.48 17.55 -2.29
C ARG A 90 3.86 18.81 -3.06
N ILE A 91 2.94 19.35 -3.86
CA ILE A 91 3.15 20.58 -4.64
C ILE A 91 3.43 21.75 -3.71
N ASN A 92 2.56 21.97 -2.73
CA ASN A 92 2.68 23.07 -1.79
C ASN A 92 3.96 22.99 -0.96
N HIS A 93 4.37 21.79 -0.55
CA HIS A 93 5.65 21.60 0.13
C HIS A 93 6.84 22.00 -0.75
N CYS A 94 6.88 21.55 -2.01
CA CYS A 94 7.94 21.91 -2.95
C CYS A 94 7.98 23.41 -3.23
N LEU A 95 6.84 24.08 -3.39
CA LEU A 95 6.78 25.53 -3.59
C LEU A 95 7.34 26.30 -2.39
N LYS A 96 6.96 25.90 -1.16
CA LYS A 96 7.52 26.47 0.08
C LYS A 96 9.03 26.23 0.19
N HIS A 97 9.51 25.05 -0.21
CA HIS A 97 10.93 24.76 -0.17
C HIS A 97 11.72 25.67 -1.11
N VAL A 98 11.25 25.84 -2.35
CA VAL A 98 11.91 26.73 -3.32
C VAL A 98 11.84 28.20 -2.89
N ALA A 99 10.80 28.61 -2.16
CA ALA A 99 10.70 29.94 -1.55
C ALA A 99 11.65 30.13 -0.35
N GLY A 100 12.26 29.06 0.19
CA GLY A 100 13.12 29.09 1.37
C GLY A 100 12.36 29.03 2.70
N ASP A 101 11.08 28.70 2.69
CA ASP A 101 10.23 28.68 3.89
C ASP A 101 10.35 27.37 4.69
N VAL A 102 10.75 26.28 4.03
CA VAL A 102 10.89 24.95 4.65
C VAL A 102 12.11 24.20 4.09
N ASP A 103 12.62 23.26 4.88
CA ASP A 103 13.69 22.34 4.44
C ASP A 103 13.21 21.40 3.32
N GLU A 104 14.18 20.73 2.66
CA GLU A 104 13.89 19.76 1.60
C GLU A 104 13.13 18.55 2.17
N CYS A 105 12.08 18.09 1.46
CA CYS A 105 11.33 16.91 1.91
C CYS A 105 12.18 15.64 1.85
N SER A 106 11.81 14.62 2.64
CA SER A 106 12.53 13.33 2.70
C SER A 106 12.64 12.60 1.36
N VAL A 107 11.77 12.91 0.39
CA VAL A 107 11.78 12.30 -0.95
C VAL A 107 12.76 13.02 -1.88
N CYS A 108 12.85 14.34 -1.77
CA CYS A 108 13.77 15.15 -2.58
C CYS A 108 15.17 15.21 -1.97
N ALA A 109 15.30 14.97 -0.66
CA ALA A 109 16.52 15.03 0.12
C ALA A 109 17.77 14.53 -0.65
N GLY A 110 18.68 15.44 -0.95
CA GLY A 110 19.96 15.13 -1.60
C GLY A 110 19.89 14.94 -3.12
N THR A 111 18.72 15.12 -3.74
CA THR A 111 18.58 15.05 -5.21
C THR A 111 18.87 16.38 -5.89
N GLY A 112 18.68 17.52 -5.18
CA GLY A 112 18.82 18.87 -5.75
C GLY A 112 17.84 19.17 -6.89
N LYS A 113 16.78 18.37 -7.04
CA LYS A 113 15.81 18.48 -8.14
C LYS A 113 14.61 19.36 -7.83
N CYS A 114 14.40 19.73 -6.56
CA CYS A 114 13.32 20.64 -6.17
C CYS A 114 13.71 22.10 -6.49
N ARG A 115 13.39 22.54 -7.71
CA ARG A 115 13.71 23.89 -8.21
C ARG A 115 12.68 24.35 -9.24
N LEU A 116 12.56 25.67 -9.40
CA LEU A 116 11.83 26.28 -10.51
C LEU A 116 12.71 26.26 -11.77
N TYR A 117 12.07 26.11 -12.93
CA TYR A 117 12.69 26.12 -14.26
C TYR A 117 12.22 27.33 -15.05
#